data_AF-A0ABD4ZHK9-F1
#
_entry.id   AF-A0ABD4ZHK9-F1
#
_cell.length_a   1.000
_cell.length_b   1.000
_cell.length_c   1.000
_cell.angle_alpha   90.00
_cell.angle_beta   90.00
_cell.angle_gamma   90.00
#
_symmetry.space_group_name_H-M   'P 1'
#
loop_
_entity.id
_entity.type
_entity.pdbx_description
1 polymer ?
#
loop_
_entity_poly.entity_id
_entity_poly.type
_entity_poly.pdbx_seq_one_letter_code
_entity_poly.pdbx_strand_id
1 'polypeptide(L)'
;WAARTIQMKAQVKRQEEVAKAIYDRRMNSIEQALKIAEQHNISRSATDVPAEELPDSEMFLLGRPMLQARLENLQAVGPAFDLDYDQNRAMLNTL
;
A
#
# COMPACT_ATOMS: atom_id res chain seq x y z
N TRP A 1 23.21 12.23 -23.94
CA TRP A 1 23.32 12.01 -22.49
C TRP A 1 22.23 12.72 -21.71
N ALA A 2 22.07 14.05 -21.79
CA ALA A 2 21.00 14.79 -21.08
C ALA A 2 19.57 14.24 -21.29
N ALA A 3 19.20 13.85 -22.52
CA ALA A 3 17.88 13.28 -22.82
C ALA A 3 17.59 11.95 -22.07
N ARG A 4 18.60 11.09 -21.89
CA ARG A 4 18.47 9.80 -21.20
C ARG A 4 18.23 10.00 -19.70
N THR A 5 18.93 10.95 -19.08
CA THR A 5 18.75 11.30 -17.67
C THR A 5 17.36 11.90 -17.41
N ILE A 6 16.86 12.75 -18.31
CA ILE A 6 15.51 13.34 -18.20
C ILE A 6 14.44 12.26 -18.31
N GLN A 7 14.56 11.36 -19.30
CA GLN A 7 13.62 10.26 -19.47
C GLN A 7 13.61 9.31 -18.26
N MET A 8 14.79 8.96 -17.73
CA MET A 8 14.92 8.08 -16.58
C MET A 8 14.32 8.71 -15.31
N LYS A 9 14.57 10.00 -15.06
CA LYS A 9 13.92 10.74 -13.97
C LYS A 9 12.40 10.74 -14.09
N ALA A 10 11.88 10.95 -15.30
CA ALA A 10 10.43 10.92 -15.54
C ALA A 10 9.83 9.51 -15.32
N GLN A 11 10.57 8.45 -15.63
CA GLN A 11 10.13 7.07 -15.36
C GLN A 11 10.08 6.77 -13.86
N VAL A 12 11.15 7.10 -13.12
CA VAL A 12 11.22 6.95 -11.66
C VAL A 12 10.08 7.70 -10.99
N LYS A 13 9.84 8.97 -11.39
CA LYS A 13 8.73 9.76 -10.84
C LYS A 13 7.35 9.13 -11.07
N ARG A 14 7.10 8.58 -12.27
CA ARG A 14 5.83 7.89 -12.56
C ARG A 14 5.66 6.65 -11.69
N GLN A 15 6.73 5.89 -11.48
CA GLN A 15 6.70 4.74 -10.58
C GLN A 15 6.41 5.16 -9.13
N GLU A 16 6.96 6.29 -8.67
CA GLU A 16 6.65 6.86 -7.36
C GLU A 16 5.19 7.26 -7.21
N GLU A 17 4.63 7.93 -8.22
CA GLU A 17 3.23 8.33 -8.22
C GLU A 17 2.30 7.11 -8.21
N VAL A 18 2.64 6.05 -8.95
CA VAL A 18 1.87 4.79 -8.95
C VAL A 18 1.96 4.10 -7.59
N ALA A 19 3.17 3.92 -7.04
CA ALA A 19 3.37 3.30 -5.73
C ALA A 19 2.61 4.06 -4.64
N LYS A 20 2.69 5.39 -4.67
CA LYS A 20 1.94 6.26 -3.75
C LYS A 20 0.42 6.11 -3.92
N ALA A 21 -0.09 6.10 -5.15
CA ALA A 21 -1.52 5.93 -5.39
C ALA A 21 -2.05 4.57 -4.88
N ILE A 22 -1.26 3.50 -5.04
CA ILE A 22 -1.59 2.18 -4.49
C ILE A 22 -1.58 2.21 -2.96
N TYR A 23 -0.56 2.82 -2.36
CA TYR A 23 -0.46 3.00 -0.91
C TYR A 23 -1.65 3.78 -0.34
N ASP A 24 -1.95 4.95 -0.91
CA ASP A 24 -3.06 5.81 -0.48
C ASP A 24 -4.40 5.07 -0.60
N ARG A 25 -4.60 4.29 -1.68
CA ARG A 25 -5.79 3.45 -1.83
C ARG A 25 -5.90 2.41 -0.72
N ARG A 26 -4.82 1.68 -0.43
CA ARG A 26 -4.81 0.65 0.64
C ARG A 26 -5.05 1.27 2.02
N MET A 27 -4.44 2.41 2.30
CA MET A 27 -4.66 3.17 3.53
C MET A 27 -6.15 3.46 3.71
N ASN A 28 -6.76 4.07 2.69
CA ASN A 28 -8.18 4.41 2.71
C ASN A 28 -9.07 3.17 2.87
N SER A 29 -8.77 2.06 2.20
CA SER A 29 -9.53 0.81 2.34
C SER A 29 -9.48 0.28 3.78
N ILE A 30 -8.31 0.26 4.41
CA ILE A 30 -8.14 -0.23 5.80
C ILE A 30 -8.83 0.71 6.79
N GLU A 31 -8.70 2.02 6.63
CA GLU A 31 -9.37 3.01 7.49
C GLU A 31 -10.90 2.90 7.40
N GLN A 32 -11.45 2.70 6.20
CA GLN A 32 -12.89 2.48 6.01
C GLN A 32 -13.33 1.16 6.67
N ALA A 33 -12.57 0.08 6.48
CA ALA A 33 -12.84 -1.20 7.11
C ALA A 33 -12.81 -1.10 8.64
N LEU A 34 -11.84 -0.35 9.20
CA LEU A 34 -11.76 -0.07 10.64
C LEU A 34 -13.01 0.63 11.15
N LYS A 35 -13.42 1.69 10.45
CA LYS A 35 -14.62 2.45 10.81
C LYS A 35 -15.86 1.56 10.83
N ILE A 36 -16.03 0.69 9.84
CA ILE A 36 -17.14 -0.27 9.78
C ILE A 36 -17.02 -1.28 10.93
N ALA A 37 -15.84 -1.86 11.15
CA ALA A 37 -15.61 -2.81 12.25
C ALA A 37 -15.88 -2.18 13.63
N GLU A 38 -15.55 -0.90 13.83
CA GLU A 38 -15.88 -0.14 15.04
C GLU A 38 -17.38 0.08 15.20
N GLN A 39 -18.07 0.53 14.16
CA GLN A 39 -19.52 0.74 14.17
C GLN A 39 -20.28 -0.56 14.49
N HIS A 40 -19.82 -1.69 13.96
CA HIS A 40 -20.44 -2.99 14.15
C HIS A 40 -19.86 -3.79 15.34
N ASN A 41 -18.96 -3.20 16.14
CA ASN A 41 -18.29 -3.85 17.28
C ASN A 41 -17.58 -5.18 16.93
N ILE A 42 -17.10 -5.32 15.71
CA ILE A 42 -16.40 -6.51 15.21
C ILE A 42 -14.99 -6.51 15.81
N SER A 43 -14.85 -7.26 16.90
CA SER A 43 -13.62 -7.28 17.71
C SER A 43 -12.73 -8.50 17.42
N ARG A 44 -13.25 -9.46 16.66
CA ARG A 44 -12.57 -10.70 16.24
C ARG A 44 -12.90 -10.98 14.78
N SER A 45 -12.09 -11.81 14.13
CA SER A 45 -12.37 -12.26 12.77
C SER A 45 -13.74 -12.95 12.70
N ALA A 46 -14.54 -12.54 11.72
CA ALA A 46 -15.86 -13.09 11.40
C ALA A 46 -15.86 -13.84 10.06
N THR A 47 -14.68 -14.13 9.53
CA THR A 47 -14.45 -14.88 8.28
C THR A 47 -13.33 -15.89 8.49
N ASP A 48 -13.42 -17.02 7.77
CA ASP A 48 -12.37 -18.03 7.67
C ASP A 48 -11.44 -17.79 6.47
N VAL A 49 -11.77 -16.79 5.63
CA VAL A 49 -10.95 -16.42 4.47
C VAL A 49 -9.68 -15.71 4.96
N PRO A 50 -8.49 -16.08 4.45
CA PRO A 50 -7.24 -15.40 4.77
C PRO A 50 -7.30 -13.91 4.46
N ALA A 51 -6.63 -13.09 5.29
CA ALA A 51 -6.63 -11.63 5.14
C ALA A 51 -6.05 -11.15 3.79
N GLU A 52 -5.21 -11.96 3.16
CA GLU A 52 -4.58 -11.70 1.86
C GLU A 52 -5.52 -11.94 0.68
N GLU A 53 -6.53 -12.79 0.87
CA GLU A 53 -7.51 -13.17 -0.15
C GLU A 53 -8.82 -12.41 -0.02
N LEU A 54 -8.99 -11.70 1.10
CA LEU A 54 -10.22 -10.97 1.41
C LEU A 54 -10.31 -9.68 0.59
N PRO A 55 -11.44 -9.43 -0.11
CA PRO A 55 -11.61 -8.20 -0.86
C PRO A 55 -11.69 -6.98 0.07
N ASP A 56 -11.27 -5.82 -0.42
CA ASP A 56 -11.30 -4.55 0.35
C ASP A 56 -12.69 -4.25 0.94
N SER A 57 -13.76 -4.62 0.23
CA SER A 57 -15.15 -4.44 0.67
C SER A 57 -15.52 -5.27 1.90
N GLU A 58 -14.85 -6.40 2.14
CA GLU A 58 -15.14 -7.33 3.24
C GLU A 58 -14.09 -7.26 4.34
N MET A 59 -13.08 -6.41 4.20
CA MET A 59 -11.94 -6.33 5.11
C MET A 59 -12.33 -6.04 6.57
N PHE A 60 -13.49 -5.39 6.78
CA PHE A 60 -14.07 -5.15 8.11
C PHE A 60 -14.34 -6.43 8.91
N LEU A 61 -14.52 -7.58 8.24
CA LEU A 61 -14.72 -8.88 8.86
C LEU A 61 -13.47 -9.39 9.60
N LEU A 62 -12.28 -8.86 9.31
CA LEU A 62 -11.06 -9.22 10.05
C LEU A 62 -11.10 -8.74 11.52
N GLY A 63 -11.94 -7.74 11.79
CA GLY A 63 -12.09 -7.13 13.11
C GLY A 63 -11.02 -6.08 13.42
N ARG A 64 -11.33 -5.24 14.41
CA ARG A 64 -10.54 -4.04 14.75
C ARG A 64 -9.04 -4.32 15.00
N PRO A 65 -8.64 -5.30 15.83
CA PRO A 65 -7.22 -5.45 16.17
C PRO A 65 -6.36 -5.83 14.96
N MET A 66 -6.87 -6.70 14.08
CA MET A 66 -6.17 -7.10 12.87
C MET A 66 -6.02 -5.95 11.89
N LEU A 67 -7.09 -5.16 11.73
CA LEU A 67 -7.08 -3.99 10.86
C LEU A 67 -6.14 -2.89 11.38
N GLN A 68 -6.08 -2.67 12.70
CA GLN A 68 -5.12 -1.73 13.32
C GLN A 68 -3.68 -2.18 13.09
N ALA A 69 -3.37 -3.45 13.34
CA ALA A 69 -2.04 -3.99 13.08
C ALA A 69 -1.63 -3.86 11.61
N ARG A 70 -2.58 -4.05 10.69
CA ARG A 70 -2.32 -3.89 9.24
C ARG A 70 -2.13 -2.42 8.85
N LEU A 71 -2.87 -1.51 9.47
CA LEU A 71 -2.71 -0.06 9.29
C LEU A 71 -1.33 0.39 9.77
N GLU A 72 -0.94 -0.01 10.99
CA GLU A 72 0.37 0.31 11.57
C GLU A 72 1.51 -0.27 10.72
N ASN A 73 1.37 -1.51 10.26
CA ASN A 73 2.36 -2.14 9.39
C ASN A 73 2.48 -1.41 8.05
N LEU A 74 1.34 -1.05 7.43
CA LEU A 74 1.34 -0.29 6.18
C LEU A 74 2.02 1.07 6.36
N GLN A 75 1.72 1.80 7.45
CA GLN A 75 2.36 3.06 7.78
C GLN A 75 3.87 2.93 8.03
N ALA A 76 4.30 1.83 8.65
CA ALA A 76 5.71 1.57 8.91
C ALA A 76 6.50 1.23 7.64
N VAL A 77 5.90 0.47 6.71
CA VAL A 77 6.55 0.04 5.46
C VAL A 77 6.49 1.13 4.38
N GLY A 78 5.40 1.90 4.33
CA GLY A 78 5.19 2.92 3.30
C GLY A 78 4.84 2.34 1.92
N PRO A 79 4.95 3.16 0.85
CA PRO A 79 4.73 2.70 -0.51
C PRO A 79 5.73 1.61 -0.90
N ALA A 80 5.23 0.49 -1.43
CA ALA A 80 6.09 -0.55 -1.98
C ALA A 80 6.57 -0.15 -3.38
N PHE A 81 7.85 -0.38 -3.66
CA PHE A 81 8.46 -0.15 -4.96
C PHE A 81 8.96 -1.47 -5.53
N ASP A 82 8.87 -1.61 -6.85
CA ASP A 82 9.35 -2.80 -7.55
C ASP A 82 10.87 -2.73 -7.78
N LEU A 83 11.49 -3.88 -8.02
CA LEU A 83 12.93 -3.99 -8.30
C LEU A 83 13.39 -3.04 -9.42
N ASP A 84 12.56 -2.83 -10.44
CA ASP A 84 12.85 -1.92 -11.55
C ASP A 84 13.00 -0.46 -11.09
N TYR A 85 12.25 -0.04 -10.07
CA TYR A 85 12.38 1.30 -9.48
C TYR A 85 13.74 1.46 -8.80
N ASP A 86 14.12 0.49 -7.99
CA ASP A 86 15.41 0.50 -7.28
C ASP A 86 16.60 0.51 -8.26
N GLN A 87 16.50 -0.28 -9.34
CA GLN A 87 17.50 -0.29 -10.41
C GLN A 87 17.60 1.06 -11.13
N ASN A 88 16.46 1.65 -11.51
CA ASN A 88 16.45 2.96 -12.20
C ASN A 88 17.00 4.07 -11.30
N ARG A 89 16.70 4.02 -10.00
CA ARG A 89 17.21 4.97 -9.01
C ARG A 89 18.72 4.82 -8.78
N ALA A 90 19.21 3.58 -8.69
CA ALA A 90 20.65 3.30 -8.61
C ALA A 90 21.38 3.80 -9.86
N MET A 91 20.84 3.53 -11.06
CA MET A 91 21.46 3.99 -12.31
C MET A 91 21.49 5.51 -12.41
N LEU A 92 20.44 6.22 -11.95
CA LEU A 92 20.44 7.68 -11.87
C LEU A 92 21.52 8.24 -10.94
N ASN A 93 21.89 7.53 -9.87
CA ASN A 93 22.94 7.97 -8.95
C ASN A 93 24.35 7.74 -9.51
N THR A 94 24.50 6.84 -10.49
CA THR A 94 25.78 6.52 -11.13
C THR A 94 26.06 7.28 -12.43
N LEU A 95 25.09 8.06 -12.92
CA LEU A 95 25.15 8.86 -14.16
C LEU A 95 25.53 10.33 -13.88
#